data_AF-A0A2E5URH0-F1
#
_entry.id   AF-A0A2E5URH0-F1
#
_cell.length_a   1.000
_cell.length_b   1.000
_cell.length_c   1.000
_cell.angle_alpha   90.00
_cell.angle_beta   90.00
_cell.angle_gamma   90.00
#
_symmetry.space_group_name_H-M   'P 1'
#
loop_
_entity.id
_entity.type
_entity.pdbx_description
1 polymer ?
#
loop_
_entity_poly.entity_id
_entity_poly.type
_entity_poly.pdbx_seq_one_letter_code
_entity_poly.pdbx_strand_id
1 'polypeptide(L)' 'MSLRLFHIIFVSFAVLLMIYFGSWSYLMWDFYADSAYISYIALSIVSSILLVIYGKNFINKYKNL' A
#
# COMPACT_ATOMS: atom_id res chain seq x y z
N MET A 1 22.22 9.07 -3.94
CA MET A 1 20.75 9.31 -3.79
C MET A 1 20.49 9.89 -2.41
N SER A 2 19.64 10.90 -2.28
CA SER A 2 19.26 11.37 -0.93
C SER A 2 18.44 10.28 -0.25
N LEU A 3 18.70 10.01 1.04
CA LEU A 3 17.93 9.05 1.85
C LEU A 3 16.42 9.31 1.79
N ARG A 4 16.02 10.58 1.60
CA ARG A 4 14.65 11.04 1.39
C ARG A 4 14.02 10.46 0.12
N LEU A 5 14.71 10.56 -1.02
CA LEU A 5 14.20 10.11 -2.30
C LEU A 5 14.03 8.58 -2.32
N PHE A 6 14.99 7.85 -1.74
CA PHE A 6 14.92 6.40 -1.61
C PHE A 6 13.69 5.96 -0.81
N HIS A 7 13.42 6.61 0.33
CA HIS A 7 12.26 6.31 1.16
C HIS A 7 10.92 6.58 0.43
N ILE A 8 10.83 7.68 -0.32
CA ILE A 8 9.63 8.00 -1.09
C ILE A 8 9.38 6.95 -2.18
N ILE A 9 10.43 6.55 -2.91
CA ILE A 9 10.34 5.50 -3.92
C ILE A 9 9.90 4.19 -3.28
N PHE A 10 10.48 3.82 -2.14
CA PHE A 10 10.13 2.61 -1.41
C PHE A 10 8.65 2.59 -0.98
N VAL A 11 8.15 3.69 -0.40
CA VAL A 11 6.73 3.80 -0.01
C VAL A 11 5.82 3.71 -1.24
N SER A 12 6.18 4.34 -2.36
CA SER A 12 5.42 4.23 -3.61
C SER A 12 5.35 2.79 -4.13
N PHE A 13 6.46 2.05 -4.09
CA PHE A 13 6.47 0.62 -4.45
C PHE A 13 5.61 -0.21 -3.50
N ALA A 14 5.66 0.07 -2.19
CA ALA A 14 4.83 -0.61 -1.20
C ALA A 14 3.32 -0.38 -1.46
N VAL A 15 2.92 0.85 -1.82
CA VAL A 15 1.52 1.16 -2.19
C VAL A 15 1.10 0.38 -3.43
N LEU A 16 1.93 0.38 -4.48
CA LEU A 16 1.66 -0.39 -5.70
C LEU A 16 1.54 -1.89 -5.42
N LEU A 17 2.41 -2.42 -4.55
CA LEU A 17 2.36 -3.81 -4.11
C LEU A 17 1.05 -4.11 -3.37
N MET A 18 0.61 -3.24 -2.46
CA MET A 18 -0.67 -3.43 -1.76
C MET A 18 -1.84 -3.45 -2.74
N ILE A 19 -1.88 -2.52 -3.71
CA ILE A 19 -2.92 -2.50 -4.75
C ILE A 19 -2.92 -3.80 -5.56
N TYR A 20 -1.74 -4.27 -5.99
CA TYR A 20 -1.60 -5.54 -6.68
C TYR A 20 -2.12 -6.72 -5.83
N PHE A 21 -1.77 -6.74 -4.55
CA PHE A 21 -2.21 -7.78 -3.62
C PHE A 21 -3.73 -7.77 -3.41
N GLY A 22 -4.35 -6.59 -3.34
CA GLY A 22 -5.80 -6.44 -3.26
C GLY A 22 -6.50 -6.97 -4.51
N SER A 23 -6.01 -6.59 -5.69
CA SER A 23 -6.54 -7.10 -6.97
C SER A 23 -6.36 -8.61 -7.12
N TRP A 24 -5.21 -9.16 -6.70
CA TRP A 24 -4.96 -10.59 -6.71
C TRP A 24 -5.89 -11.33 -5.74
N SER A 25 -6.09 -10.78 -4.55
CA SER A 25 -7.03 -11.35 -3.57
C SER A 25 -8.47 -11.33 -4.07
N TYR A 26 -8.87 -10.34 -4.86
CA TYR A 26 -10.18 -10.33 -5.52
C TYR A 26 -10.32 -11.48 -6.54
N LEU A 27 -9.30 -11.73 -7.37
CA LEU A 27 -9.30 -12.86 -8.30
C LEU A 27 -9.35 -14.21 -7.57
N MET A 28 -8.65 -14.34 -6.45
CA MET A 28 -8.67 -15.56 -5.64
C MET A 28 -10.00 -15.75 -4.90
N TRP A 29 -10.63 -14.66 -4.47
CA TRP A 29 -11.97 -14.72 -3.89
C TRP A 29 -12.99 -15.25 -4.91
N ASP A 30 -12.92 -14.79 -6.16
CA ASP A 30 -13.79 -15.26 -7.25
C ASP A 30 -13.55 -16.76 -7.56
N PHE A 31 -12.29 -17.21 -7.52
CA PHE A 31 -11.93 -18.58 -7.84
C PHE A 31 -12.24 -19.59 -6.72
N TYR A 32 -11.94 -19.24 -5.46
CA TYR A 32 -12.04 -20.16 -4.32
C TYR A 32 -13.30 -19.96 -3.48
N ALA A 33 -14.02 -18.84 -3.65
CA ALA A 33 -15.20 -18.45 -2.87
C ALA A 33 -14.97 -18.41 -1.33
N ASP A 34 -13.72 -18.26 -0.88
CA ASP A 34 -13.38 -18.22 0.53
C ASP A 34 -13.43 -16.78 1.09
N SER A 35 -14.18 -16.63 2.18
CA SER A 35 -14.30 -15.40 2.96
C SER A 35 -12.97 -14.81 3.45
N ALA A 36 -11.93 -15.63 3.60
CA ALA A 36 -10.59 -15.16 3.97
C ALA A 36 -10.06 -14.12 2.97
N TYR A 37 -10.31 -14.30 1.67
CA TYR A 37 -9.85 -13.37 0.64
C TYR A 37 -10.54 -12.00 0.72
N ILE A 38 -11.77 -11.92 1.23
CA ILE A 38 -12.44 -10.63 1.49
C ILE A 38 -11.68 -9.85 2.56
N SER A 39 -11.24 -10.52 3.63
CA SER A 39 -10.43 -9.89 4.68
C SER A 39 -9.09 -9.37 4.15
N TYR A 40 -8.44 -10.10 3.24
CA TYR A 40 -7.20 -9.67 2.61
C TYR A 40 -7.38 -8.47 1.68
N ILE A 41 -8.51 -8.39 0.95
CA ILE A 41 -8.87 -7.20 0.17
C ILE A 41 -9.03 -5.99 1.09
N ALA A 42 -9.79 -6.13 2.18
CA ALA A 42 -10.00 -5.04 3.14
C ALA A 42 -8.68 -4.58 3.78
N LEU A 43 -7.82 -5.52 4.19
CA LEU A 43 -6.51 -5.22 4.75
C LEU A 43 -5.58 -4.54 3.74
N SER A 44 -5.60 -4.97 2.48
CA SER A 44 -4.83 -4.34 1.39
C SER A 44 -5.25 -2.87 1.19
N ILE A 45 -6.56 -2.61 1.15
CA ILE A 45 -7.09 -1.24 0.99
C ILE A 45 -6.67 -0.37 2.18
N VAL A 46 -6.88 -0.84 3.41
CA VAL A 46 -6.52 -0.09 4.62
C VAL A 46 -5.02 0.18 4.67
N SER A 47 -4.19 -0.84 4.37
CA SER A 47 -2.73 -0.71 4.35
C SER A 47 -2.26 0.28 3.28
N SER A 48 -2.86 0.25 2.10
CA SER A 48 -2.57 1.20 1.02
C SER A 48 -2.88 2.65 1.44
N ILE A 49 -4.03 2.89 2.06
CA ILE A 49 -4.41 4.21 2.58
C ILE A 49 -3.43 4.69 3.65
N LEU A 50 -3.07 3.82 4.60
CA LEU A 50 -2.11 4.15 5.66
C LEU A 50 -0.73 4.47 5.09
N LEU A 51 -0.25 3.71 4.10
CA LEU A 51 1.03 3.98 3.43
C LEU A 51 1.03 5.33 2.69
N VAL A 52 -0.06 5.68 2.02
CA VAL A 52 -0.20 6.99 1.36
C VAL A 52 -0.19 8.12 2.37
N ILE A 53 -0.93 7.99 3.49
CA ILE A 53 -0.94 8.99 4.57
C ILE A 53 0.47 9.13 5.17
N TYR A 54 1.14 8.01 5.45
CA TYR A 54 2.51 8.00 5.97
C TYR A 54 3.49 8.68 5.00
N GLY A 55 3.44 8.34 3.72
CA GLY A 55 4.28 8.96 2.69
C GLY A 55 4.06 10.47 2.59
N LYS A 56 2.80 10.92 2.65
CA LYS A 56 2.46 12.35 2.66
C LYS A 56 3.00 13.08 3.90
N ASN A 57 2.85 12.47 5.07
CA ASN A 57 3.38 13.02 6.32
C ASN A 57 4.91 13.08 6.34
N PHE A 58 5.57 12.05 5.81
CA PHE A 58 7.02 12.03 5.62
C PHE A 58 7.46 13.20 4.73
N ILE A 59 6.87 13.35 3.54
CA ILE A 59 7.20 14.44 2.63
C ILE A 59 7.01 15.80 3.30
N ASN A 60 5.88 16.03 3.98
CA ASN A 60 5.60 17.29 4.67
C ASN A 60 6.62 17.59 5.79
N LYS A 61 7.01 16.58 6.57
CA LYS A 61 7.99 16.74 7.65
C LYS A 61 9.36 17.15 7.13
N TYR A 62 9.79 16.58 6.02
CA TYR A 62 11.10 16.84 5.42
C TYR A 62 11.12 17.99 4.40
N LYS A 63 9.97 18.59 4.11
CA LYS A 63 9.86 19.80 3.26
C LYS A 63 10.18 21.08 4.01
N ASN A 64 10.00 21.09 5.34
CA ASN A 64 10.34 22.21 6.23
C ASN A 64 11.74 22.11 6.87
N LEU A 65 12.57 21.15 6.41
CA LEU A 65 13.96 20.92 6.83
C LEU A 65 14.89 21.02 5.62
#